data_AF-A0A8T3XJQ3-F1
#
_entry.id   AF-A0A8T3XJQ3-F1
#
_cell.length_a   1.000
_cell.length_b   1.000
_cell.length_c   1.000
_cell.angle_alpha   90.00
_cell.angle_beta   90.00
_cell.angle_gamma   90.00
#
_symmetry.space_group_name_H-M   'P 1'
#
loop_
_entity.id
_entity.type
_entity.pdbx_description
1 polymer ?
#
loop_
_entity_poly.entity_id
_entity_poly.type
_entity_poly.pdbx_seq_one_letter_code
_entity_poly.pdbx_strand_id
1 'polypeptide(L)'
;MVIKLSNLSEKKLMALSLIFFIIILFFISSCTNQPKEDIEFKKKCQEAGYEWMLMNPTQDGKFIKAAKECWGCMVGNIEHICDKEKFYDFIPPK
;
A
#
# COMPACT_ATOMS: atom_id res chain seq x y z
N MET A 1 41.72 18.74 -37.34
CA MET A 1 40.74 19.17 -36.31
C MET A 1 39.55 18.19 -36.31
N VAL A 2 39.73 16.98 -35.78
CA VAL A 2 38.71 15.89 -35.87
C VAL A 2 38.28 15.38 -34.48
N ILE A 3 39.04 15.73 -33.44
CA ILE A 3 38.90 15.16 -32.08
C ILE A 3 37.71 15.75 -31.30
N LYS A 4 37.13 16.88 -31.72
CA LYS A 4 36.03 17.56 -30.99
C LYS A 4 34.63 16.97 -31.23
N LEU A 5 34.41 16.24 -32.33
CA LEU A 5 33.08 15.73 -32.70
C LEU A 5 32.72 14.40 -32.02
N SER A 6 33.68 13.50 -31.84
CA SER A 6 33.50 12.22 -31.13
C SER A 6 33.17 12.41 -29.65
N ASN A 7 33.88 13.32 -28.98
CA ASN A 7 33.66 13.66 -27.58
C ASN A 7 32.27 14.26 -27.29
N LEU A 8 31.62 14.89 -28.28
CA LEU A 8 30.28 15.49 -28.11
C LEU A 8 29.17 14.42 -28.25
N SER A 9 29.39 13.41 -29.09
CA SER A 9 28.52 12.25 -29.26
C SER A 9 28.49 11.39 -28.00
N GLU A 10 29.65 11.06 -27.45
CA GLU A 10 29.78 10.21 -26.26
C GLU A 10 29.18 10.88 -25.01
N LYS A 11 29.38 12.19 -24.84
CA LYS A 11 28.78 12.96 -23.73
C LYS A 11 27.26 13.01 -23.81
N LYS A 12 26.68 13.10 -25.01
CA LYS A 12 25.23 13.06 -25.20
C LYS A 12 24.66 11.68 -24.90
N LEU A 13 25.35 10.61 -25.30
CA LEU A 13 24.94 9.23 -25.02
C LEU A 13 24.97 8.92 -23.51
N MET A 14 26.02 9.35 -22.81
CA MET A 14 26.15 9.19 -21.36
C MET A 14 25.10 10.00 -20.59
N ALA A 15 24.82 11.23 -21.02
CA ALA A 15 23.76 12.06 -20.43
C ALA A 15 22.37 11.45 -20.64
N LEU A 16 22.08 10.89 -21.82
CA LEU A 16 20.80 10.23 -22.10
C LEU A 16 20.60 8.99 -21.22
N SER A 17 21.66 8.19 -21.04
CA SER A 17 21.66 7.03 -20.14
C SER A 17 21.39 7.43 -18.68
N LEU A 18 22.05 8.50 -18.21
CA LEU A 18 21.87 8.98 -16.84
C LEU A 18 20.43 9.48 -16.58
N ILE A 19 19.84 10.20 -17.54
CA ILE A 19 18.44 10.66 -17.46
C ILE A 19 17.48 9.46 -17.40
N PHE A 20 17.71 8.44 -18.23
CA PHE A 20 16.91 7.21 -18.21
C PHE A 20 16.97 6.49 -16.85
N PHE A 21 18.16 6.39 -16.26
CA PHE A 21 18.32 5.82 -14.92
C PHE A 21 17.61 6.62 -13.83
N ILE A 22 17.67 7.95 -13.88
CA ILE A 22 16.96 8.83 -12.92
C ILE A 22 15.45 8.65 -13.02
N ILE A 23 14.91 8.56 -14.24
CA ILE A 23 13.49 8.32 -14.46
C ILE A 23 13.06 6.98 -13.85
N ILE A 24 13.83 5.90 -14.07
CA ILE A 24 13.55 4.58 -13.48
C ILE A 24 13.56 4.64 -11.94
N LEU A 25 14.54 5.32 -11.33
CA LEU A 25 14.63 5.45 -9.87
C LEU A 25 13.42 6.20 -9.27
N PHE A 26 12.88 7.19 -9.99
CA PHE A 26 11.67 7.91 -9.58
C PHE A 26 10.42 7.01 -9.58
N PHE A 27 10.27 6.13 -10.58
CA PHE A 27 9.15 5.21 -10.64
C PHE A 27 9.19 4.15 -9.53
N ILE A 28 10.36 3.64 -9.16
CA ILE A 28 10.50 2.63 -8.10
C ILE A 28 10.18 3.21 -6.72
N SER A 29 10.49 4.49 -6.46
CA SER A 29 10.25 5.13 -5.17
C SER A 29 8.77 5.39 -4.85
N SER A 30 7.86 5.26 -5.83
CA SER A 30 6.44 5.56 -5.63
C SER A 30 5.60 4.38 -5.10
N CYS A 31 6.20 3.21 -4.85
CA CYS A 31 5.45 1.96 -4.63
C CYS A 31 5.28 1.48 -3.16
N THR A 32 5.68 2.22 -2.13
CA THR A 32 5.87 1.64 -0.78
C THR A 32 5.02 2.23 0.36
N ASN A 33 3.80 2.69 0.09
CA ASN A 33 2.89 3.19 1.14
C ASN A 33 1.69 2.27 1.45
N GLN A 34 1.83 0.96 1.26
CA GLN A 34 0.80 0.04 1.73
C GLN A 34 0.84 -0.09 3.26
N PRO A 35 -0.31 -0.05 3.95
CA PRO A 35 -0.36 -0.29 5.38
C PRO A 35 0.08 -1.72 5.71
N LYS A 36 0.76 -1.88 6.84
CA LYS A 36 1.24 -3.20 7.29
C LYS A 36 0.08 -4.08 7.73
N GLU A 37 0.15 -5.37 7.39
CA GLU A 37 -0.78 -6.38 7.91
C GLU A 37 -0.43 -6.77 9.35
N ASP A 38 -1.45 -6.89 10.21
CA ASP A 38 -1.34 -7.56 11.51
C ASP A 38 -1.72 -9.04 11.35
N ILE A 39 -0.73 -9.92 11.46
CA ILE A 39 -0.88 -11.36 11.25
C ILE A 39 -1.78 -11.99 12.32
N GLU A 40 -1.71 -11.52 13.56
CA GLU A 40 -2.50 -12.07 14.66
C GLU A 40 -3.97 -11.68 14.52
N PHE A 41 -4.22 -10.42 14.17
CA PHE A 41 -5.55 -9.93 13.90
C PHE A 41 -6.17 -10.65 12.68
N LYS A 42 -5.42 -10.78 11.58
CA LYS A 42 -5.84 -11.55 10.40
C LYS A 42 -6.25 -12.97 10.74
N LYS A 43 -5.45 -13.67 11.55
CA LYS A 43 -5.76 -15.03 11.97
C LYS A 43 -7.08 -15.09 12.73
N LYS A 44 -7.29 -14.18 13.67
CA LYS A 44 -8.55 -14.07 14.43
C LYS A 44 -9.74 -13.72 13.56
N CYS A 45 -9.55 -12.84 12.58
CA CYS A 45 -10.52 -12.53 11.54
C CYS A 45 -11.07 -13.78 10.86
N GLN A 46 -10.14 -14.58 10.34
CA GLN A 46 -10.42 -15.77 9.56
C GLN A 46 -10.95 -16.90 10.44
N GLU A 47 -10.45 -17.06 11.67
CA GLU A 47 -10.97 -18.01 12.68
C GLU A 47 -12.44 -17.72 13.08
N ALA A 48 -12.83 -16.45 13.03
CA ALA A 48 -14.20 -16.02 13.29
C ALA A 48 -15.13 -16.11 12.06
N GLY A 49 -14.57 -16.45 10.88
CA GLY A 49 -15.33 -16.61 9.64
C GLY A 49 -15.54 -15.32 8.85
N TYR A 50 -14.79 -14.27 9.13
CA TYR A 50 -14.86 -12.98 8.43
C TYR A 50 -13.79 -12.85 7.33
N GLU A 51 -14.07 -12.01 6.35
CA GLU A 51 -13.11 -11.71 5.27
C GLU A 51 -12.09 -10.67 5.74
N TRP A 52 -10.82 -10.89 5.38
CA TRP A 52 -9.72 -9.96 5.65
C TRP A 52 -9.36 -9.20 4.38
N MET A 53 -9.46 -7.88 4.40
CA MET A 53 -9.26 -7.07 3.19
C MET A 53 -8.66 -5.70 3.49
N LEU A 54 -8.06 -5.10 2.46
CA LEU A 54 -7.54 -3.74 2.50
C LEU A 54 -8.64 -2.78 2.01
N MET A 55 -9.19 -1.97 2.91
CA MET A 55 -10.22 -0.99 2.57
C MET A 55 -10.22 0.16 3.59
N ASN A 56 -10.92 1.25 3.29
CA ASN A 56 -11.23 2.26 4.31
C ASN A 56 -12.13 1.66 5.40
N PRO A 57 -11.96 2.04 6.68
CA PRO A 57 -12.89 1.63 7.72
C PRO A 57 -14.29 2.15 7.42
N THR A 58 -15.25 1.34 7.85
CA THR A 58 -16.68 1.63 7.70
C THR A 58 -17.33 1.53 9.06
N GLN A 59 -18.13 2.54 9.41
CA GLN A 59 -18.93 2.56 10.64
C GLN A 59 -20.38 2.87 10.23
N ASP A 60 -21.34 2.08 10.73
CA ASP A 60 -22.76 2.21 10.35
C ASP A 60 -22.98 2.11 8.82
N GLY A 61 -22.16 1.29 8.14
CA GLY A 61 -22.21 1.12 6.68
C GLY A 61 -21.70 2.32 5.86
N LYS A 62 -21.10 3.34 6.48
CA LYS A 62 -20.52 4.51 5.80
C LYS A 62 -19.00 4.57 5.95
N PHE A 63 -18.32 4.87 4.85
CA PHE A 63 -16.88 5.09 4.87
C PHE A 63 -16.51 6.28 5.74
N ILE A 64 -15.52 6.09 6.61
CA ILE A 64 -14.95 7.16 7.40
C ILE A 64 -13.96 7.93 6.51
N LYS A 65 -14.42 9.01 5.85
CA LYS A 65 -13.62 9.79 4.87
C LYS A 65 -12.29 10.33 5.40
N ALA A 66 -12.16 10.51 6.71
CA ALA A 66 -10.94 10.99 7.35
C ALA A 66 -9.93 9.87 7.66
N ALA A 67 -10.35 8.61 7.57
CA ALA A 67 -9.50 7.46 7.86
C ALA A 67 -8.76 7.00 6.62
N LYS A 68 -7.53 6.54 6.82
CA LYS A 68 -6.71 5.92 5.76
C LYS A 68 -7.14 4.46 5.57
N GLU A 69 -6.85 3.93 4.39
CA GLU A 69 -6.97 2.50 4.10
C GLU A 69 -6.19 1.69 5.14
N CYS A 70 -6.80 0.60 5.58
CA CYS A 70 -6.25 -0.29 6.58
C CYS A 70 -6.49 -1.74 6.14
N TRP A 71 -5.68 -2.65 6.66
CA TRP A 71 -6.05 -4.05 6.67
C TRP A 71 -6.96 -4.31 7.87
N GLY A 72 -8.13 -4.89 7.61
CA GLY A 72 -9.15 -5.12 8.63
C GLY A 72 -10.13 -6.24 8.27
N CYS A 73 -11.08 -6.46 9.18
CA CYS A 73 -12.11 -7.49 9.04
C CYS A 73 -13.41 -6.93 8.48
N MET A 74 -13.96 -7.63 7.50
CA MET A 74 -15.30 -7.37 6.97
C MET A 74 -16.33 -8.16 7.78
N VAL A 75 -17.10 -7.42 8.59
CA VAL A 75 -18.08 -7.97 9.52
C VAL A 75 -19.48 -7.69 9.01
N GLY A 76 -20.28 -8.75 8.88
CA GLY A 76 -21.68 -8.65 8.43
C GLY A 76 -21.85 -8.05 7.02
N ASN A 77 -20.81 -8.07 6.19
CA ASN A 77 -20.75 -7.43 4.86
C ASN A 77 -21.03 -5.91 4.86
N ILE A 78 -21.01 -5.25 6.01
CA ILE A 78 -21.35 -3.82 6.15
C ILE A 78 -20.24 -3.05 6.86
N GLU A 79 -19.61 -3.62 7.88
CA GLU A 79 -18.59 -2.92 8.67
C GLU A 79 -17.19 -3.44 8.39
N HIS A 80 -16.28 -2.51 8.11
CA HIS A 80 -14.87 -2.82 7.95
C HIS A 80 -14.12 -2.32 9.19
N ILE A 81 -13.72 -3.25 10.05
CA ILE A 81 -13.12 -2.97 11.34
C ILE A 81 -11.60 -3.07 11.22
N CYS A 82 -10.92 -1.92 11.27
CA CYS A 82 -9.46 -1.81 11.26
C CYS A 82 -8.82 -2.01 12.64
N ASP A 83 -9.61 -1.92 13.70
CA ASP A 83 -9.13 -1.87 15.07
C ASP A 83 -9.31 -3.24 15.72
N LYS A 84 -8.19 -3.83 16.14
CA LYS A 84 -8.13 -5.15 16.75
C LYS A 84 -8.97 -5.21 18.04
N GLU A 85 -8.96 -4.15 18.85
CA GLU A 85 -9.69 -4.10 20.12
C GLU A 85 -11.20 -4.05 19.85
N LYS A 86 -11.64 -3.16 18.94
CA LYS A 86 -13.06 -3.10 18.53
C LYS A 86 -13.55 -4.41 17.93
N PHE A 87 -12.69 -5.11 17.21
CA PHE A 87 -13.03 -6.41 16.66
C PHE A 87 -13.21 -7.48 17.74
N TYR A 88 -12.38 -7.48 18.78
CA TYR A 88 -12.58 -8.37 19.92
C TYR A 88 -13.79 -8.01 20.77
N ASP A 89 -14.17 -6.74 20.84
CA ASP A 89 -15.43 -6.34 21.48
C ASP A 89 -16.65 -6.80 20.65
N PHE A 90 -16.51 -6.84 19.32
CA PHE A 90 -17.56 -7.29 18.42
C PHE A 90 -17.80 -8.80 18.52
N ILE A 91 -16.74 -9.60 18.60
CA ILE A 91 -16.86 -11.06 18.64
C ILE A 91 -16.85 -11.51 20.10
N PRO A 92 -17.92 -12.15 20.60
CA PRO A 92 -17.90 -12.68 21.95
C PRO A 92 -16.75 -13.70 22.09
N PRO A 93 -16.03 -13.71 23.23
CA PRO A 93 -15.00 -14.70 23.48
C PRO A 93 -15.63 -16.11 23.40
N LYS A 94 -15.01 -16.99 22.61
CA LYS A 94 -15.37 -18.42 22.57
C LYS A 94 -14.89 -19.13 23.82
#